data_AF-A0A380C7N2-F1
#
_entry.id   AF-A0A380C7N2-F1
#
_cell.length_a   1.000
_cell.length_b   1.000
_cell.length_c   1.000
_cell.angle_alpha   90.00
_cell.angle_beta   90.00
_cell.angle_gamma   90.00
#
_symmetry.space_group_name_H-M   'P 1'
#
loop_
_entity.id
_entity.type
_entity.pdbx_description
1 polymer ?
#
loop_
_entity_poly.entity_id
_entity_poly.type
_entity_poly.pdbx_seq_one_letter_code
_entity_poly.pdbx_strand_id
1 'polypeptide(L)' 'MNNNNDKLHNVVKLLSSLGVNIKKTKSRFEVMHTLPSTAKATNRLK' A
#
# COMPACT_ATOMS: atom_id res chain seq x y z
N MET A 1 21.43 15.20 -0.60
CA MET A 1 20.04 14.79 -0.89
C MET A 1 19.96 13.28 -0.66
N ASN A 2 19.19 12.84 0.34
CA ASN A 2 19.25 11.46 0.83
C ASN A 2 18.41 10.53 -0.08
N ASN A 3 18.97 10.20 -1.26
CA ASN A 3 18.35 9.46 -2.38
C ASN A 3 17.75 8.09 -2.01
N ASN A 4 18.02 7.59 -0.80
CA ASN A 4 17.51 6.31 -0.32
C ASN A 4 16.02 6.40 0.09
N ASN A 5 15.56 7.57 0.52
CA ASN A 5 14.15 7.77 0.87
C ASN A 5 13.26 7.75 -0.38
N ASP A 6 13.73 8.34 -1.48
CA ASP A 6 12.99 8.43 -2.74
C ASP A 6 12.74 7.04 -3.36
N LYS A 7 13.74 6.16 -3.30
CA LYS A 7 13.62 4.76 -3.74
C LYS A 7 12.57 4.00 -2.92
N LEU A 8 12.60 4.13 -1.59
CA LEU A 8 11.63 3.50 -0.71
C LEU A 8 10.21 4.00 -1.00
N HIS A 9 10.03 5.31 -1.19
CA HIS A 9 8.75 5.89 -1.54
C HIS A 9 8.21 5.37 -2.89
N ASN A 10 9.08 5.17 -3.87
CA ASN A 10 8.69 4.62 -5.16
C ASN A 10 8.26 3.15 -5.05
N VAL A 11 8.97 2.34 -4.26
CA VAL A 11 8.59 0.93 -4.01
C VAL A 11 7.26 0.84 -3.27
N VAL A 12 7.05 1.68 -2.24
CA VAL A 12 5.77 1.75 -1.51
C VAL A 12 4.63 2.13 -2.46
N LYS A 13 4.81 3.15 -3.30
CA LYS A 13 3.82 3.55 -4.31
C LYS A 13 3.48 2.42 -5.28
N LEU A 14 4.49 1.71 -5.79
CA LEU A 14 4.29 0.59 -6.70
C LEU A 14 3.48 -0.53 -6.04
N LEU A 15 3.86 -0.95 -4.85
CA LEU A 15 3.17 -2.03 -4.13
C LEU A 15 1.73 -1.62 -3.76
N SER A 16 1.49 -0.38 -3.34
CA SER A 16 0.13 0.13 -3.10
C SER A 16 -0.72 0.17 -4.38
N SER A 17 -0.13 0.48 -5.54
CA SER A 17 -0.84 0.45 -6.83
C SER A 17 -1.26 -0.96 -7.24
N LEU A 18 -0.54 -1.99 -6.78
CA LEU A 18 -0.87 -3.40 -6.97
C LEU A 18 -1.94 -3.90 -5.98
N GLY A 19 -2.49 -3.00 -5.15
CA GLY A 19 -3.51 -3.34 -4.15
C GLY A 19 -2.94 -3.90 -2.84
N VAL A 20 -1.62 -3.84 -2.64
CA VAL A 20 -0.98 -4.25 -1.39
C VAL A 20 -1.14 -3.14 -0.35
N ASN A 21 -1.73 -3.45 0.80
CA ASN A 21 -1.87 -2.49 1.87
C ASN A 21 -0.57 -2.39 2.68
N ILE A 22 0.03 -1.19 2.72
CA ILE A 22 1.33 -0.94 3.35
C ILE A 22 1.17 0.14 4.40
N LYS A 23 1.46 -0.20 5.66
CA LYS A 23 1.38 0.71 6.80
C LYS A 23 2.76 1.21 7.17
N LYS A 24 2.93 2.52 7.29
CA LYS A 24 4.17 3.12 7.81
C LYS A 24 4.14 3.13 9.33
N THR A 25 5.16 2.54 9.96
CA THR A 25 5.40 2.61 11.41
C THR A 25 6.60 3.50 11.70
N LYS A 26 6.91 3.74 12.99
CA LYS A 26 8.02 4.61 13.40
C LYS A 26 9.39 4.17 12.84
N SER A 27 9.54 2.87 12.57
CA SER A 27 10.82 2.29 12.14
C SER A 27 10.76 1.58 10.78
N ARG A 28 9.59 1.08 10.34
CA ARG A 28 9.49 0.16 9.19
C ARG A 28 8.19 0.36 8.41
N PHE A 29 8.10 -0.30 7.26
CA PHE A 29 6.85 -0.50 6.53
C PHE A 29 6.35 -1.92 6.78
N GLU A 30 5.11 -2.04 7.26
CA GLU A 30 4.44 -3.32 7.43
C GLU A 30 3.55 -3.58 6.21
N VAL A 31 3.78 -4.72 5.55
CA VAL A 31 2.94 -5.19 4.45
C VAL A 31 1.86 -6.07 5.05
N MET A 32 0.60 -5.68 4.92
CA MET A 32 -0.50 -6.49 5.44
C MET A 32 -0.78 -7.64 4.48
N HIS A 33 -0.80 -8.87 4.99
CA HIS A 33 -1.14 -10.10 4.26
C HIS A 33 -2.63 -10.21 3.91
N THR A 34 -3.40 -9.14 4.14
CA THR A 34 -4.82 -9.11 3.80
C THR A 34 -4.96 -8.96 2.29
N LEU A 35 -5.88 -9.72 1.70
CA LEU A 35 -6.27 -9.56 0.29
C LEU A 35 -6.47 -8.08 -0.05
N PRO A 36 -6.14 -7.63 -1.27
CA PRO A 36 -6.39 -6.27 -1.71
C PRO A 36 -7.80 -5.89 -1.31
N SER A 37 -7.94 -4.86 -0.48
CA SER A 37 -9.26 -4.33 -0.14
C SER A 37 -9.80 -3.73 -1.43
N THR A 38 -10.48 -4.55 -2.24
CA THR A 38 -11.41 -4.06 -3.25
C THR A 38 -12.35 -3.15 -2.47
N ALA A 39 -12.15 -1.83 -2.59
CA ALA A 39 -12.98 -0.82 -1.95
C ALA A 39 -14.42 -1.32 -2.05
N LYS A 40 -15.06 -1.56 -0.88
CA LYS A 40 -16.32 -2.28 -0.72
C LYS A 40 -17.15 -2.14 -1.99
N ALA A 41 -17.18 -3.18 -2.83
CA ALA A 41 -18.03 -3.18 -4.00
C ALA A 41 -19.43 -2.93 -3.46
N THR A 42 -19.92 -1.69 -3.64
CA THR A 42 -21.29 -1.33 -3.31
C THR A 42 -22.12 -1.92 -4.45
N ASN A 43 -22.17 -3.24 -4.50
CA ASN A 43 -23.15 -3.98 -5.26
C ASN A 43 -24.46 -3.79 -4.52
N ARG A 44 -25.05 -2.59 -4.66
CA ARG A 44 -26.49 -2.45 -4.48
C ARG A 44 -27.10 -3.26 -5.60
N LEU A 45 -27.61 -4.44 -5.27
CA LEU A 45 -28.49 -5.19 -6.15
C LEU A 45 -29.66 -4.25 -6.49
N LYS A 46 -29.78 -3.92 -7.77
CA LYS A 46 -30.97 -3.28 -8.32
C LYS A 46 -32.15 -4.23 -8.24
#